data_AF-G5QUP1-F1
#
_entry.id   AF-G5QUP1-F1
#
_cell.length_a   1.000
_cell.length_b   1.000
_cell.length_c   1.000
_cell.angle_alpha   90.00
_cell.angle_beta   90.00
_cell.angle_gamma   90.00
#
_symmetry.space_group_name_H-M   'P 1'
#
loop_
_entity.id
_entity.type
_entity.pdbx_description
1 polymer ?
#
loop_
_entity_poly.entity_id
_entity_poly.type
_entity_poly.pdbx_seq_one_letter_code
_entity_poly.pdbx_strand_id
1 'polypeptide(L)'
;MEIWGRKNICQPVKASDPLRSDILNGLRASYIGDSNSLTLNGPLPTVKFIVEDLCATEDYAYFLGKATGDKTSFFIHDDANNRLRVVLKKSPDGMWRPQPENNLLTQQSKVSGGYCSDGTLRETDLAQLAQACRVEGDTVNLTGTLRQQGDGESAYWTLTPDNPLVCVRDANKQQPGWNQTMQLVLTPQERESLNNLVGKKVSVGGDIFLALSASHHTPLLLDNIFRLTEIK
;
A
#
# COMPACT_ATOMS: atom_id res chain seq x y z
N MET A 1 -37.73 -17.32 12.52
CA MET A 1 -37.37 -16.30 11.52
C MET A 1 -35.96 -16.63 11.07
N GLU A 2 -35.84 -17.42 10.01
CA GLU A 2 -34.56 -17.89 9.49
C GLU A 2 -33.81 -16.72 8.86
N ILE A 3 -32.62 -16.43 9.40
CA ILE A 3 -31.68 -15.51 8.79
C ILE A 3 -31.13 -16.24 7.57
N TRP A 4 -31.63 -15.90 6.38
CA TRP A 4 -31.05 -16.33 5.11
C TRP A 4 -29.53 -16.15 5.16
N GLY A 5 -28.81 -17.29 5.10
CA GLY A 5 -27.52 -17.49 5.74
C GLY A 5 -26.36 -16.75 5.10
N ARG A 6 -25.60 -16.04 5.93
CA ARG A 6 -24.28 -15.50 5.61
C ARG A 6 -23.31 -16.66 5.36
N LYS A 7 -22.83 -16.86 4.14
CA LYS A 7 -21.84 -17.90 3.80
C LYS A 7 -20.42 -17.40 4.09
N ASN A 8 -19.71 -18.08 4.99
CA ASN A 8 -18.26 -17.95 5.08
C ASN A 8 -17.64 -18.60 3.84
N ILE A 9 -16.78 -17.87 3.13
CA ILE A 9 -16.12 -18.37 1.92
C ILE A 9 -14.69 -18.85 2.18
N CYS A 10 -14.06 -18.43 3.27
CA CYS A 10 -12.67 -18.79 3.54
C CYS A 10 -12.55 -20.02 4.45
N GLN A 11 -11.58 -20.87 4.14
CA GLN A 11 -11.22 -22.04 4.94
C GLN A 11 -10.01 -21.74 5.81
N PRO A 12 -9.98 -22.15 7.10
CA PRO A 12 -8.83 -21.95 7.96
C PRO A 12 -7.56 -22.60 7.41
N VAL A 13 -6.44 -21.87 7.41
CA VAL A 13 -5.14 -22.37 6.93
C VAL A 13 -4.27 -22.81 8.12
N LYS A 14 -4.06 -24.12 8.22
CA LYS A 14 -3.33 -24.75 9.34
C LYS A 14 -1.84 -24.44 9.30
N ALA A 15 -1.17 -24.55 10.45
CA ALA A 15 0.26 -24.27 10.59
C ALA A 15 1.16 -25.14 9.69
N SER A 16 0.76 -26.39 9.44
CA SER A 16 1.49 -27.35 8.61
C SER A 16 1.21 -27.23 7.11
N ASP A 17 0.28 -26.36 6.71
CA ASP A 17 -0.12 -26.20 5.31
C ASP A 17 0.94 -25.36 4.55
N PRO A 18 1.51 -25.84 3.44
CA PRO A 18 2.45 -25.06 2.62
C PRO A 18 1.89 -23.69 2.20
N LEU A 19 0.57 -23.61 1.95
CA LEU A 19 -0.12 -22.36 1.60
C LEU A 19 0.11 -21.25 2.64
N ARG A 20 0.25 -21.62 3.92
CA ARG A 20 0.53 -20.67 4.99
C ARG A 20 1.84 -19.92 4.73
N SER A 21 2.90 -20.65 4.36
CA SER A 21 4.20 -20.04 4.08
C SER A 21 4.13 -19.10 2.89
N ASP A 22 3.40 -19.48 1.85
CA ASP A 22 3.23 -18.66 0.65
C ASP A 22 2.50 -17.34 0.95
N ILE A 23 1.41 -17.39 1.71
CA ILE A 23 0.68 -16.18 2.12
C ILE A 23 1.56 -15.29 3.01
N LEU A 24 2.26 -15.88 3.98
CA LEU A 24 3.16 -15.12 4.86
C LEU A 24 4.35 -14.51 4.10
N ASN A 25 4.85 -15.16 3.04
CA ASN A 25 5.88 -14.61 2.17
C ASN A 25 5.37 -13.39 1.39
N GLY A 26 4.13 -13.45 0.88
CA GLY A 26 3.47 -12.30 0.26
C GLY A 26 3.35 -11.12 1.23
N LEU A 27 2.89 -11.38 2.46
CA LEU A 27 2.84 -10.37 3.52
C LEU A 27 4.21 -9.74 3.81
N ARG A 28 5.28 -10.55 3.89
CA ARG A 28 6.65 -10.05 4.10
C ARG A 28 7.12 -9.20 2.94
N ALA A 29 6.85 -9.62 1.70
CA ALA A 29 7.24 -8.89 0.50
C ALA A 29 6.56 -7.51 0.38
N SER A 30 5.39 -7.35 1.00
CA SER A 30 4.65 -6.09 1.02
C SER A 30 4.85 -5.27 2.30
N TYR A 31 5.55 -5.79 3.31
CA TYR A 31 5.78 -5.07 4.56
C TYR A 31 7.01 -4.17 4.46
N ILE A 32 6.84 -2.89 4.74
CA ILE A 32 7.91 -1.90 4.68
C ILE A 32 8.28 -1.31 6.04
N GLY A 33 7.52 -1.62 7.09
CA GLY A 33 7.79 -1.13 8.45
C GLY A 33 7.23 0.25 8.72
N ASP A 34 8.00 1.12 9.35
CA ASP A 34 7.63 2.51 9.61
C ASP A 34 8.00 3.42 8.44
N SER A 35 7.01 3.82 7.63
CA SER A 35 7.23 4.66 6.44
C SER A 35 7.91 6.00 6.77
N ASN A 36 7.69 6.56 7.96
CA ASN A 36 8.27 7.83 8.41
C ASN A 36 9.75 7.73 8.79
N SER A 37 10.28 6.51 8.90
CA SER A 37 11.67 6.26 9.30
C SER A 37 12.54 5.73 8.17
N LEU A 38 11.92 5.40 7.03
CA LEU A 38 12.64 4.84 5.89
C LEU A 38 13.49 5.89 5.20
N THR A 39 14.59 5.42 4.65
CA THR A 39 15.46 6.22 3.79
C THR A 39 15.25 5.82 2.35
N LEU A 40 15.36 6.79 1.43
CA LEU A 40 15.18 6.57 0.00
C LEU A 40 16.11 5.47 -0.52
N ASN A 41 15.53 4.40 -1.08
CA ASN A 41 16.24 3.20 -1.56
C ASN A 41 17.06 2.47 -0.48
N GLY A 42 16.75 2.72 0.79
CA GLY A 42 17.37 2.05 1.93
C GLY A 42 16.89 0.59 2.10
N PRO A 43 17.51 -0.15 3.03
CA PRO A 43 17.07 -1.49 3.37
C PRO A 43 15.70 -1.46 4.05
N LEU A 44 14.86 -2.44 3.74
CA LEU A 44 13.58 -2.68 4.43
C LEU A 44 13.80 -3.61 5.63
N PRO A 45 12.98 -3.50 6.69
CA PRO A 45 13.12 -4.34 7.87
C PRO A 45 12.81 -5.81 7.58
N THR A 46 13.49 -6.70 8.30
CA THR A 46 13.16 -8.13 8.29
C THR A 46 12.07 -8.40 9.33
N VAL A 47 10.94 -8.98 8.89
CA VAL A 47 9.76 -9.16 9.74
C VAL A 47 9.37 -10.62 9.91
N LYS A 48 8.81 -10.93 11.08
CA LYS A 48 8.06 -12.16 11.38
C LYS A 48 6.63 -11.81 11.76
N PHE A 49 5.70 -12.71 11.48
CA PHE A 49 4.30 -12.53 11.82
C PHE A 49 3.87 -13.50 12.92
N ILE A 50 3.34 -12.96 14.00
CA ILE A 50 2.52 -13.72 14.94
C ILE A 50 1.13 -13.77 14.33
N VAL A 51 0.70 -14.96 13.93
CA VAL A 51 -0.60 -15.18 13.28
C VAL A 51 -1.65 -15.46 14.35
N GLU A 52 -2.68 -14.62 14.43
CA GLU A 52 -3.84 -14.83 15.29
C GLU A 52 -4.97 -15.53 14.52
N ASP A 53 -5.18 -15.16 13.27
CA ASP A 53 -6.10 -15.84 12.35
C ASP A 53 -5.56 -15.82 10.91
N LEU A 54 -5.83 -16.89 10.17
CA LEU A 54 -5.47 -17.02 8.77
C LEU A 54 -6.44 -17.98 8.08
N CYS A 55 -7.16 -17.47 7.08
CA CYS A 55 -8.02 -18.26 6.22
C CYS A 55 -7.81 -17.90 4.74
N ALA A 56 -8.15 -18.82 3.84
CA ALA A 56 -7.99 -18.62 2.41
C ALA A 56 -9.14 -19.24 1.59
N THR A 57 -9.38 -18.65 0.44
CA THR A 57 -10.10 -19.22 -0.70
C THR A 57 -9.06 -19.57 -1.79
N GLU A 58 -9.52 -19.91 -3.00
CA GLU A 58 -8.62 -20.10 -4.15
C GLU A 58 -7.82 -18.83 -4.49
N ASP A 59 -8.49 -17.68 -4.47
CA ASP A 59 -7.95 -16.40 -4.95
C ASP A 59 -7.69 -15.37 -3.86
N TYR A 60 -8.21 -15.56 -2.65
CA TYR A 60 -8.15 -14.58 -1.57
C TYR A 60 -7.66 -15.20 -0.26
N ALA A 61 -6.97 -14.41 0.55
CA ALA A 61 -6.59 -14.79 1.90
C ALA A 61 -6.89 -13.65 2.86
N TYR A 62 -7.30 -13.99 4.08
CA TYR A 62 -7.43 -13.06 5.18
C TYR A 62 -6.40 -13.39 6.25
N PHE A 63 -5.68 -12.37 6.69
CA PHE A 63 -4.69 -12.44 7.75
C PHE A 63 -5.06 -11.48 8.88
N LEU A 64 -5.06 -12.00 10.11
CA LEU A 64 -5.07 -11.23 11.34
C LEU A 64 -3.82 -11.62 12.15
N GLY A 65 -3.02 -10.64 12.53
CA GLY A 65 -1.84 -10.92 13.33
C GLY A 65 -1.00 -9.69 13.61
N LYS A 66 0.22 -9.88 14.10
CA LYS A 66 1.14 -8.80 14.46
C LYS A 66 2.49 -8.99 13.77
N ALA A 67 3.02 -7.91 13.23
CA ALA A 67 4.41 -7.85 12.80
C ALA A 67 5.35 -7.80 14.02
N THR A 68 6.47 -8.51 13.94
CA THR A 68 7.51 -8.57 14.98
C THR A 68 8.90 -8.63 14.35
N GLY A 69 9.92 -8.21 15.08
CA GLY A 69 11.31 -8.15 14.58
C GLY A 69 11.68 -6.82 13.93
N ASP A 70 10.71 -5.92 13.74
CA ASP A 70 10.94 -4.53 13.36
C ASP A 70 11.07 -3.62 14.60
N LYS A 71 11.69 -2.45 14.44
CA LYS A 71 11.76 -1.41 15.47
C LYS A 71 10.39 -0.79 15.66
N THR A 72 9.98 -0.58 16.91
CA THR A 72 8.72 0.09 17.24
C THR A 72 8.70 1.52 16.67
N SER A 73 7.66 1.85 15.91
CA SER A 73 7.41 3.22 15.45
C SER A 73 6.82 4.10 16.57
N PHE A 74 7.13 5.39 16.55
CA PHE A 74 6.46 6.39 17.39
C PHE A 74 5.10 6.84 16.82
N PHE A 75 4.83 6.52 15.55
CA PHE A 75 3.64 6.93 14.81
C PHE A 75 2.57 5.82 14.75
N ILE A 76 2.71 4.81 15.61
CA ILE A 76 1.75 3.72 15.74
C ILE A 76 0.41 4.31 16.16
N HIS A 77 -0.65 3.97 15.43
CA HIS A 77 -2.00 4.34 15.83
C HIS A 77 -2.41 3.61 17.11
N ASP A 78 -3.02 4.34 18.03
CA ASP A 78 -3.36 3.91 19.40
C ASP A 78 -4.54 2.89 19.47
N ASP A 79 -4.75 2.08 18.42
CA ASP A 79 -5.71 0.97 18.44
C ASP A 79 -5.15 -0.26 19.18
N ALA A 80 -4.46 0.01 20.30
CA ALA A 80 -4.10 -0.86 21.41
C ALA A 80 -3.34 -2.17 21.12
N ASN A 81 -3.06 -2.56 19.87
CA ASN A 81 -2.47 -3.88 19.61
C ASN A 81 -1.59 -4.05 18.38
N ASN A 82 -1.46 -3.05 17.49
CA ASN A 82 -0.64 -3.12 16.26
C ASN A 82 -0.95 -4.34 15.41
N ARG A 83 -2.23 -4.72 15.38
CA ARG A 83 -2.69 -5.86 14.60
C ARG A 83 -2.83 -5.42 13.16
N LEU A 84 -2.23 -6.17 12.25
CA LEU A 84 -2.51 -6.05 10.84
C LEU A 84 -3.74 -6.91 10.53
N ARG A 85 -4.73 -6.31 9.87
CA ARG A 85 -5.83 -7.03 9.21
C ARG A 85 -5.68 -6.81 7.72
N VAL A 86 -5.35 -7.88 7.01
CA VAL A 86 -4.97 -7.79 5.60
C VAL A 86 -5.78 -8.80 4.82
N VAL A 87 -6.43 -8.33 3.76
CA VAL A 87 -6.90 -9.22 2.70
C VAL A 87 -5.88 -9.21 1.59
N LEU A 88 -5.43 -10.39 1.19
CA LEU A 88 -4.54 -10.60 0.06
C LEU A 88 -5.34 -11.21 -1.09
N LYS A 89 -4.94 -10.86 -2.30
CA LYS A 89 -5.38 -11.53 -3.52
C LYS A 89 -4.18 -12.24 -4.15
N LYS A 90 -4.40 -13.45 -4.67
CA LYS A 90 -3.42 -14.17 -5.46
C LYS A 90 -3.35 -13.53 -6.85
N SER A 91 -2.18 -13.01 -7.23
CA SER A 91 -1.96 -12.46 -8.56
C SER A 91 -1.76 -13.59 -9.59
N PRO A 92 -1.88 -13.29 -10.91
CA PRO A 92 -1.72 -14.30 -11.96
C PRO A 92 -0.36 -15.00 -11.97
N ASP A 93 0.68 -14.36 -11.42
CA ASP A 93 2.02 -14.94 -11.22
C ASP A 93 2.12 -15.84 -9.97
N GLY A 94 1.01 -16.07 -9.28
CA GLY A 94 0.91 -16.90 -8.09
C GLY A 94 1.29 -16.21 -6.77
N MET A 95 1.72 -14.94 -6.79
CA MET A 95 2.10 -14.23 -5.57
C MET A 95 0.89 -13.70 -4.80
N TRP A 96 0.97 -13.69 -3.47
CA TRP A 96 -0.06 -13.07 -2.63
C TRP A 96 0.25 -11.60 -2.41
N ARG A 97 -0.67 -10.70 -2.75
CA ARG A 97 -0.48 -9.25 -2.65
C ARG A 97 -1.63 -8.58 -1.88
N PRO A 98 -1.36 -7.58 -1.03
CA PRO A 98 -2.40 -6.85 -0.32
C PRO A 98 -3.43 -6.25 -1.28
N GLN A 99 -4.67 -6.19 -0.80
CA GLN A 99 -5.75 -5.43 -1.42
C GLN A 99 -5.97 -4.11 -0.67
N PRO A 100 -6.25 -3.00 -1.38
CA PRO A 100 -6.27 -2.86 -2.84
C PRO A 100 -4.88 -3.02 -3.49
N GLU A 101 -4.82 -3.41 -4.77
CA GLU A 101 -3.56 -3.62 -5.49
C GLU A 101 -2.60 -2.43 -5.42
N ASN A 102 -1.30 -2.68 -5.25
CA ASN A 102 -0.22 -1.72 -5.00
C ASN A 102 -0.10 -1.20 -3.56
N ASN A 103 -0.96 -1.63 -2.62
CA ASN A 103 -0.77 -1.28 -1.22
C ASN A 103 0.38 -2.05 -0.60
N LEU A 104 1.07 -1.35 0.30
CA LEU A 104 2.08 -1.91 1.18
C LEU A 104 1.61 -1.85 2.63
N LEU A 105 2.25 -2.65 3.46
CA LEU A 105 1.92 -2.81 4.86
C LEU A 105 2.92 -2.03 5.70
N THR A 106 2.41 -1.14 6.53
CA THR A 106 3.20 -0.32 7.43
C THR A 106 2.79 -0.52 8.87
N GLN A 107 3.61 -0.04 9.81
CA GLN A 107 3.22 0.02 11.22
C GLN A 107 2.11 1.06 11.47
N GLN A 108 1.94 2.03 10.57
CA GLN A 108 0.93 3.09 10.63
C GLN A 108 -0.36 2.72 9.89
N SER A 109 -0.36 1.63 9.13
CA SER A 109 -1.51 1.25 8.32
C SER A 109 -2.73 1.10 9.21
N LYS A 110 -3.74 1.96 8.99
CA LYS A 110 -5.00 1.81 9.69
C LYS A 110 -5.63 0.50 9.27
N VAL A 111 -5.91 -0.34 10.25
CA VAL A 111 -6.86 -1.43 10.11
C VAL A 111 -8.18 -0.78 9.69
N SER A 112 -8.56 -0.84 8.42
CA SER A 112 -9.89 -0.43 8.02
C SER A 112 -10.87 -1.38 8.71
N GLY A 113 -11.42 -0.95 9.84
CA GLY A 113 -12.25 -1.76 10.75
C GLY A 113 -13.58 -2.23 10.18
N GLY A 114 -13.80 -2.09 8.86
CA GLY A 114 -15.02 -2.51 8.18
C GLY A 114 -15.00 -3.95 7.67
N TYR A 115 -13.83 -4.54 7.42
CA TYR A 115 -13.73 -5.87 6.81
C TYR A 115 -13.33 -6.93 7.83
N CYS A 116 -14.12 -8.00 7.90
CA CYS A 116 -13.79 -9.23 8.65
C CYS A 116 -13.54 -8.98 10.15
N SER A 117 -14.48 -8.35 10.86
CA SER A 117 -14.37 -8.06 12.29
C SER A 117 -14.38 -9.29 13.21
N ASP A 118 -14.70 -10.46 12.66
CA ASP A 118 -14.89 -11.73 13.37
C ASP A 118 -13.99 -12.87 12.87
N GLY A 119 -12.96 -12.57 12.07
CA GLY A 119 -12.08 -13.59 11.47
C GLY A 119 -12.68 -14.32 10.27
N THR A 120 -13.87 -13.91 9.81
CA THR A 120 -14.51 -14.49 8.62
C THR A 120 -14.43 -13.53 7.44
N LEU A 121 -13.82 -14.01 6.34
CA LEU A 121 -13.90 -13.35 5.04
C LEU A 121 -15.20 -13.78 4.36
N ARG A 122 -16.09 -12.82 4.10
CA ARG A 122 -17.40 -13.05 3.47
C ARG A 122 -17.41 -12.44 2.06
N GLU A 123 -18.32 -12.92 1.21
CA GLU A 123 -18.48 -12.38 -0.16
C GLU A 123 -18.74 -10.87 -0.15
N THR A 124 -19.51 -10.37 0.82
CA THR A 124 -19.79 -8.95 0.99
C THR A 124 -18.54 -8.15 1.34
N ASP A 125 -17.60 -8.74 2.08
CA ASP A 125 -16.33 -8.07 2.41
C ASP A 125 -15.47 -7.92 1.15
N LEU A 126 -15.43 -8.94 0.29
CA LEU A 126 -14.73 -8.86 -1.01
C LEU A 126 -15.37 -7.82 -1.94
N ALA A 127 -16.70 -7.75 -1.99
CA ALA A 127 -17.40 -6.76 -2.80
C ALA A 127 -17.11 -5.32 -2.31
N GLN A 128 -17.07 -5.11 -0.99
CA GLN A 128 -16.73 -3.81 -0.44
C GLN A 128 -15.24 -3.47 -0.60
N LEU A 129 -14.34 -4.45 -0.46
CA LEU A 129 -12.91 -4.28 -0.75
C LEU A 129 -12.66 -3.87 -2.20
N ALA A 130 -13.39 -4.44 -3.16
CA ALA A 130 -13.32 -4.04 -4.57
C ALA A 130 -13.77 -2.59 -4.81
N GLN A 131 -14.53 -2.01 -3.88
CA GLN A 131 -14.98 -0.61 -3.91
C GLN A 131 -14.17 0.31 -2.98
N ALA A 132 -13.21 -0.24 -2.23
CA ALA A 132 -12.47 0.52 -1.24
C ALA A 132 -11.54 1.52 -1.93
N CYS A 133 -11.76 2.80 -1.63
CA CYS A 133 -10.87 3.87 -2.05
C CYS A 133 -9.66 3.94 -1.12
N ARG A 134 -8.51 4.27 -1.70
CA ARG A 134 -7.34 4.67 -0.91
C ARG A 134 -7.62 5.95 -0.13
N VAL A 135 -6.88 6.19 0.92
CA VAL A 135 -6.95 7.41 1.71
C VAL A 135 -5.57 8.05 1.83
N GLU A 136 -5.53 9.32 2.23
CA GLU A 136 -4.29 9.97 2.63
C GLU A 136 -3.59 9.17 3.74
N GLY A 137 -2.28 9.00 3.60
CA GLY A 137 -1.43 8.18 4.47
C GLY A 137 -1.34 6.70 4.07
N ASP A 138 -2.13 6.21 3.10
CA ASP A 138 -1.92 4.85 2.56
C ASP A 138 -0.58 4.77 1.83
N THR A 139 0.22 3.76 2.17
CA THR A 139 1.52 3.51 1.53
C THR A 139 1.36 2.63 0.30
N VAL A 140 1.95 3.06 -0.81
CA VAL A 140 1.80 2.42 -2.12
C VAL A 140 3.14 2.18 -2.81
N ASN A 141 3.18 1.21 -3.72
CA ASN A 141 4.27 1.09 -4.70
C ASN A 141 3.70 1.10 -6.12
N LEU A 142 4.02 2.15 -6.88
CA LEU A 142 3.52 2.38 -8.23
C LEU A 142 4.65 2.26 -9.25
N THR A 143 4.31 1.83 -10.46
CA THR A 143 5.20 1.90 -11.62
C THR A 143 4.73 2.97 -12.57
N GLY A 144 5.66 3.62 -13.28
CA GLY A 144 5.31 4.67 -14.22
C GLY A 144 6.51 5.34 -14.86
N THR A 145 6.25 6.38 -15.66
CA THR A 145 7.30 7.21 -16.25
C THR A 145 7.55 8.43 -15.37
N LEU A 146 8.81 8.64 -14.97
CA LEU A 146 9.23 9.81 -14.22
C LEU A 146 9.47 10.99 -15.17
N ARG A 147 8.98 12.18 -14.84
CA ARG A 147 9.20 13.40 -15.62
C ARG A 147 9.54 14.55 -14.69
N GLN A 148 10.41 15.44 -15.17
CA GLN A 148 10.54 16.77 -14.59
C GLN A 148 9.51 17.70 -15.22
N GLN A 149 8.93 18.55 -14.39
CA GLN A 149 8.08 19.67 -14.77
C GLN A 149 8.71 20.95 -14.20
N GLY A 150 8.42 22.09 -14.84
CA GLY A 150 9.03 23.37 -14.49
C GLY A 150 10.54 23.42 -14.75
N ASP A 151 11.16 24.52 -14.33
CA ASP A 151 12.58 24.81 -14.48
C ASP A 151 13.16 25.50 -13.24
N GLY A 152 14.50 25.46 -13.13
CA GLY A 152 15.24 26.09 -12.04
C GLY A 152 14.76 25.66 -10.65
N GLU A 153 14.61 26.63 -9.75
CA GLU A 153 14.15 26.42 -8.36
C GLU A 153 12.68 25.97 -8.27
N SER A 154 11.89 26.20 -9.32
CA SER A 154 10.48 25.79 -9.41
C SER A 154 10.29 24.39 -9.96
N ALA A 155 11.37 23.72 -10.40
CA ALA A 155 11.28 22.38 -10.95
C ALA A 155 10.69 21.41 -9.90
N TYR A 156 9.86 20.48 -10.35
CA TYR A 156 9.32 19.38 -9.54
C TYR A 156 9.21 18.12 -10.38
N TRP A 157 9.17 16.96 -9.73
CA TRP A 157 9.08 15.69 -10.42
C TRP A 157 7.68 15.10 -10.32
N THR A 158 7.20 14.53 -11.41
CA THR A 158 5.93 13.84 -11.48
C THR A 158 6.12 12.41 -11.98
N LEU A 159 5.34 11.51 -11.39
CA LEU A 159 5.14 10.16 -11.90
C LEU A 159 3.86 10.15 -12.74
N THR A 160 3.96 9.68 -13.98
CA THR A 160 2.79 9.24 -14.77
C THR A 160 2.66 7.73 -14.55
N PRO A 161 1.75 7.26 -13.67
CA PRO A 161 1.63 5.84 -13.35
C PRO A 161 1.14 5.04 -14.55
N ASP A 162 1.65 3.81 -14.70
CA ASP A 162 1.19 2.87 -15.74
C ASP A 162 -0.28 2.51 -15.55
N ASN A 163 -0.68 2.38 -14.28
CA ASN A 163 -2.06 2.16 -13.85
C ASN A 163 -2.45 3.28 -12.87
N PRO A 164 -3.11 4.35 -13.33
CA PRO A 164 -3.60 5.42 -12.47
C PRO A 164 -4.49 4.92 -11.33
N LEU A 165 -4.36 5.53 -10.14
CA LEU A 165 -5.22 5.21 -9.00
C LEU A 165 -6.68 5.53 -9.34
N VAL A 166 -7.54 4.50 -9.34
CA VAL A 166 -8.95 4.64 -9.70
C VAL A 166 -9.74 5.42 -8.65
N CYS A 167 -9.41 5.22 -7.36
CA CYS A 167 -10.04 5.94 -6.28
C CYS A 167 -9.08 6.28 -5.13
N VAL A 168 -8.98 7.57 -4.85
CA VAL A 168 -8.46 8.12 -3.59
C VAL A 168 -9.59 8.94 -2.98
N ARG A 169 -9.90 8.72 -1.71
CA ARG A 169 -10.90 9.46 -0.95
C ARG A 169 -10.37 10.88 -0.74
N ASP A 170 -11.28 11.85 -0.76
CA ASP A 170 -10.98 13.26 -0.47
C ASP A 170 -10.08 13.98 -1.51
N ALA A 171 -9.52 13.26 -2.49
CA ALA A 171 -8.84 13.86 -3.63
C ALA A 171 -9.79 14.74 -4.46
N ASN A 172 -9.28 15.85 -5.00
CA ASN A 172 -10.06 16.75 -5.85
C ASN A 172 -10.32 16.13 -7.24
N LYS A 173 -11.35 15.29 -7.33
CA LYS A 173 -11.77 14.60 -8.57
C LYS A 173 -12.41 15.52 -9.60
N GLN A 174 -12.71 16.78 -9.25
CA GLN A 174 -13.27 17.76 -10.18
C GLN A 174 -12.21 18.28 -11.15
N GLN A 175 -10.92 18.18 -10.80
CA GLN A 175 -9.83 18.54 -11.69
C GLN A 175 -9.68 17.48 -12.79
N PRO A 176 -9.76 17.85 -14.09
CA PRO A 176 -9.52 16.92 -15.17
C PRO A 176 -8.14 16.28 -15.05
N GLY A 177 -8.09 14.95 -15.14
CA GLY A 177 -6.84 14.19 -15.03
C GLY A 177 -6.23 14.16 -13.63
N TRP A 178 -7.01 14.38 -12.56
CA TRP A 178 -6.55 14.42 -11.16
C TRP A 178 -5.64 13.24 -10.72
N ASN A 179 -5.81 12.07 -11.34
CA ASN A 179 -5.04 10.85 -11.05
C ASN A 179 -3.99 10.48 -12.11
N GLN A 180 -3.85 11.28 -13.17
CA GLN A 180 -2.97 10.98 -14.31
C GLN A 180 -1.49 11.24 -14.01
N THR A 181 -1.23 12.13 -13.05
CA THR A 181 0.13 12.47 -12.62
C THR A 181 0.14 12.70 -11.12
N MET A 182 1.17 12.21 -10.46
CA MET A 182 1.41 12.43 -9.03
C MET A 182 2.75 13.13 -8.85
N GLN A 183 2.77 14.25 -8.13
CA GLN A 183 4.01 14.92 -7.76
C GLN A 183 4.74 14.08 -6.70
N LEU A 184 6.05 13.94 -6.85
CA LEU A 184 6.90 13.33 -5.82
C LEU A 184 7.43 14.43 -4.90
N VAL A 185 7.20 14.27 -3.60
CA VAL A 185 7.78 15.14 -2.57
C VAL A 185 9.18 14.62 -2.28
N LEU A 186 10.17 15.29 -2.88
CA LEU A 186 11.59 14.97 -2.75
C LEU A 186 12.36 16.24 -2.41
N THR A 187 13.37 16.11 -1.56
CA THR A 187 14.32 17.19 -1.29
C THR A 187 15.13 17.54 -2.55
N PRO A 188 15.68 18.77 -2.65
CA PRO A 188 16.58 19.13 -3.75
C PRO A 188 17.74 18.14 -3.92
N GLN A 189 18.34 17.68 -2.81
CA GLN A 189 19.46 16.75 -2.82
C GLN A 189 19.07 15.36 -3.36
N GLU A 190 17.90 14.84 -2.99
CA GLU A 190 17.40 13.57 -3.53
C GLU A 190 17.18 13.66 -5.04
N ARG A 191 16.58 14.75 -5.52
CA ARG A 191 16.37 14.98 -6.96
C ARG A 191 17.68 15.10 -7.72
N GLU A 192 18.65 15.82 -7.18
CA GLU A 192 19.98 15.92 -7.79
C GLU A 192 20.64 14.54 -7.90
N SER A 193 20.58 13.74 -6.82
CA SER A 193 21.19 12.41 -6.76
C SER A 193 20.56 11.37 -7.70
N LEU A 194 19.29 11.57 -8.08
CA LEU A 194 18.51 10.63 -8.90
C LEU A 194 18.17 11.18 -10.29
N ASN A 195 18.79 12.29 -10.72
CA ASN A 195 18.41 12.99 -11.94
C ASN A 195 18.54 12.11 -13.20
N ASN A 196 19.39 11.08 -13.15
CA ASN A 196 19.52 10.05 -14.18
C ASN A 196 18.25 9.18 -14.38
N LEU A 197 17.25 9.28 -13.50
CA LEU A 197 15.96 8.59 -13.61
C LEU A 197 14.91 9.38 -14.40
N VAL A 198 15.12 10.68 -14.61
CA VAL A 198 14.17 11.52 -15.35
C VAL A 198 14.02 11.01 -16.79
N GLY A 199 12.77 10.87 -17.22
CA GLY A 199 12.41 10.32 -18.53
C GLY A 199 12.32 8.79 -18.58
N LYS A 200 12.73 8.08 -17.51
CA LYS A 200 12.75 6.61 -17.47
C LYS A 200 11.48 6.01 -16.87
N LYS A 201 11.30 4.71 -17.06
CA LYS A 201 10.35 3.88 -16.32
C LYS A 201 10.92 3.56 -14.94
N VAL A 202 10.14 3.79 -13.89
CA VAL A 202 10.56 3.65 -12.51
C VAL A 202 9.51 2.94 -11.66
N SER A 203 9.95 2.34 -10.55
CA SER A 203 9.12 1.95 -9.42
C SER A 203 9.28 2.99 -8.32
N VAL A 204 8.16 3.57 -7.87
CA VAL A 204 8.11 4.56 -6.80
C VAL A 204 7.32 4.00 -5.63
N GLY A 205 7.90 4.01 -4.43
CA GLY A 205 7.22 3.68 -3.19
C GLY A 205 7.14 4.91 -2.28
N GLY A 206 5.94 5.21 -1.77
CA GLY A 206 5.69 6.32 -0.85
C GLY A 206 4.26 6.34 -0.31
N ASP A 207 3.97 7.33 0.51
CA ASP A 207 2.66 7.54 1.14
C ASP A 207 1.82 8.50 0.30
N ILE A 208 0.53 8.19 0.13
CA ILE A 208 -0.41 9.09 -0.56
C ILE A 208 -0.58 10.36 0.28
N PHE A 209 -0.37 11.51 -0.34
CA PHE A 209 -0.61 12.81 0.26
C PHE A 209 -1.53 13.65 -0.63
N LEU A 210 -2.47 14.39 -0.04
CA LEU A 210 -3.40 15.23 -0.78
C LEU A 210 -2.85 16.66 -0.87
N ALA A 211 -3.06 17.33 -2.00
CA ALA A 211 -2.60 18.71 -2.16
C ALA A 211 -3.34 19.66 -1.18
N LEU A 212 -2.62 20.18 -0.18
CA LEU A 212 -3.18 21.10 0.83
C LEU A 212 -2.85 22.59 0.61
N SER A 213 -2.05 22.93 -0.39
CA SER A 213 -1.56 24.30 -0.63
C SER A 213 -1.33 24.58 -2.12
N ALA A 214 -1.25 25.87 -2.45
CA ALA A 214 -0.94 26.33 -3.82
C ALA A 214 0.48 25.97 -4.30
N SER A 215 1.35 25.48 -3.41
CA SER A 215 2.69 25.01 -3.74
C SER A 215 2.72 23.57 -4.28
N HIS A 216 1.59 22.85 -4.25
CA HIS A 216 1.44 21.54 -4.87
C HIS A 216 0.84 21.68 -6.28
N HIS A 217 1.43 20.97 -7.23
CA HIS A 217 1.10 21.13 -8.66
C HIS A 217 0.16 20.04 -9.19
N THR A 218 -0.06 18.99 -8.42
CA THR A 218 -0.99 17.89 -8.75
C THR A 218 -1.92 17.62 -7.56
N PRO A 219 -3.17 17.17 -7.79
CA PRO A 219 -4.11 16.86 -6.69
C PRO A 219 -3.64 15.76 -5.76
N LEU A 220 -2.84 14.83 -6.29
CA LEU A 220 -2.23 13.73 -5.57
C LEU A 220 -0.72 13.88 -5.55
N LEU A 221 -0.12 13.57 -4.41
CA LEU A 221 1.31 13.52 -4.22
C LEU A 221 1.70 12.16 -3.63
N LEU A 222 2.97 11.80 -3.80
CA LEU A 222 3.63 10.80 -2.99
C LEU A 222 4.64 11.50 -2.09
N ASP A 223 4.49 11.29 -0.79
CA ASP A 223 5.41 11.73 0.26
C ASP A 223 6.11 10.53 0.89
N ASN A 224 7.05 10.75 1.82
CA ASN A 224 7.81 9.68 2.48
C ASN A 224 8.38 8.67 1.48
N ILE A 225 8.98 9.16 0.39
CA ILE A 225 9.47 8.31 -0.69
C ILE A 225 10.59 7.42 -0.15
N PHE A 226 10.34 6.12 -0.06
CA PHE A 226 11.31 5.14 0.40
C PHE A 226 11.89 4.30 -0.75
N ARG A 227 11.30 4.39 -1.95
CA ARG A 227 11.80 3.70 -3.14
C ARG A 227 11.63 4.57 -4.37
N LEU A 228 12.70 4.71 -5.14
CA LEU A 228 12.70 5.30 -6.47
C LEU A 228 13.83 4.69 -7.29
N THR A 229 13.49 3.73 -8.14
CA THR A 229 14.46 2.95 -8.94
C THR A 229 13.99 2.74 -10.37
N GLU A 230 14.91 2.71 -11.33
CA GLU A 230 14.63 2.32 -12.71
C GLU A 230 14.10 0.88 -12.80
N ILE A 231 13.07 0.69 -13.63
CA ILE A 231 12.58 -0.63 -14.05
C ILE A 231 13.26 -0.92 -15.40
N LYS A 232 14.01 -2.02 -15.45
CA LYS A 232 14.68 -2.49 -16.66
C LYS A 232 13.77 -3.38 -17.49
#